data_AF-A0A4Z1C8W2-F1
#
_entry.id   AF-A0A4Z1C8W2-F1
#
_cell.length_a   1.000
_cell.length_b   1.000
_cell.length_c   1.000
_cell.angle_alpha   90.00
_cell.angle_beta   90.00
_cell.angle_gamma   90.00
#
_symmetry.space_group_name_H-M   'P 1'
#
loop_
_entity.id
_entity.type
_entity.pdbx_description
1 polymer ?
#
loop_
_entity_poly.entity_id
_entity_poly.type
_entity_poly.pdbx_seq_one_letter_code
_entity_poly.pdbx_strand_id
1 'polypeptide(L)'
;LGAPVRVSARDEAGAAGAAMMAAVAIGAYPDMRACIAEWVIPLLGPAEAPDPALVATYDRLYPAFAATRRVMPLTWQVLARLRAAQPDPVPSSKGPRHDH
;
A
#
# COMPACT_ATOMS: atom_id res chain seq x y z
N LEU A 1 -12.30 8.53 -2.46
CA LEU A 1 -11.54 9.64 -1.84
C LEU A 1 -11.81 10.95 -2.55
N GLY A 2 -11.91 11.00 -3.89
CA GLY A 2 -12.44 12.18 -4.60
C GLY A 2 -11.73 13.50 -4.27
N ALA A 3 -10.49 13.42 -3.80
CA ALA A 3 -9.72 14.51 -3.24
C ALA A 3 -8.36 14.58 -3.94
N PRO A 4 -7.75 15.77 -4.05
CA PRO A 4 -6.42 15.91 -4.62
C PRO A 4 -5.38 15.11 -3.84
N VAL A 5 -4.42 14.54 -4.58
CA VAL A 5 -3.29 13.80 -3.99
C VAL A 5 -1.98 14.45 -4.39
N ARG A 6 -0.94 14.24 -3.57
CA ARG A 6 0.42 14.74 -3.82
C ARG A 6 1.40 13.61 -3.57
N VAL A 7 2.36 13.46 -4.47
CA VAL A 7 3.48 12.54 -4.29
C VAL A 7 4.60 13.25 -3.52
N SER A 8 5.22 12.54 -2.59
CA SER A 8 6.43 13.02 -1.90
C SER A 8 7.67 12.45 -2.60
N ALA A 9 8.66 13.28 -2.88
CA ALA A 9 9.97 12.86 -3.38
C ALA A 9 10.92 12.39 -2.25
N ARG A 10 10.44 12.28 -1.02
CA ARG A 10 11.23 11.85 0.15
C ARG A 10 11.20 10.32 0.26
N ASP A 11 12.35 9.68 0.04
CA ASP A 11 12.49 8.23 0.21
C ASP A 11 12.24 7.79 1.67
N GLU A 12 12.87 8.47 2.63
CA GLU A 12 12.77 8.12 4.06
C GLU A 12 11.80 9.05 4.82
N ALA A 13 10.54 9.11 4.37
CA ALA A 13 9.52 9.96 5.01
C ALA A 13 9.33 9.68 6.51
N GLY A 14 9.43 8.41 6.93
CA GLY A 14 9.32 8.01 8.33
C GLY A 14 10.47 8.53 9.20
N ALA A 15 11.72 8.37 8.74
CA ALA A 15 12.89 8.87 9.46
C ALA A 15 12.90 10.40 9.52
N ALA A 16 12.51 11.06 8.42
CA ALA A 16 12.34 12.51 8.39
C ALA A 16 11.34 12.99 9.45
N GLY A 17 10.19 12.33 9.59
CA GLY A 17 9.21 12.64 10.64
C GLY A 17 9.75 12.49 12.06
N ALA A 18 10.53 11.43 12.32
CA ALA A 18 11.19 11.25 13.62
C ALA A 18 12.20 12.37 13.90
N ALA A 19 13.01 12.74 12.91
CA ALA A 19 13.97 13.82 13.03
C ALA A 19 13.29 15.19 13.25
N MET A 20 12.15 15.45 12.62
CA MET A 20 11.37 16.68 12.85
C MET A 20 10.88 16.78 14.30
N MET A 21 10.35 15.69 14.86
CA MET A 21 9.92 15.66 16.26
C MET A 21 11.09 15.93 17.21
N ALA A 22 12.27 15.35 16.94
CA ALA A 22 13.48 15.62 17.71
C ALA A 22 13.93 17.09 17.59
N ALA A 23 13.91 17.65 16.38
CA ALA A 23 14.32 19.03 16.13
C ALA A 23 13.43 20.05 16.86
N VAL A 24 12.12 19.80 16.95
CA VAL A 24 11.21 20.62 17.77
C VAL A 24 11.49 20.43 19.26
N ALA A 25 11.70 19.18 19.71
CA ALA A 25 11.95 18.88 21.12
C ALA A 25 13.22 19.55 21.68
N ILE A 26 14.28 19.66 20.86
CA ILE A 26 15.52 20.34 21.25
C ILE A 26 15.48 21.87 21.02
N GLY A 27 14.36 22.40 20.49
CA GLY A 27 14.19 23.82 20.21
C GLY A 27 14.92 24.33 18.95
N ALA A 28 15.40 23.44 18.09
CA ALA A 28 15.99 23.83 16.79
C ALA A 28 14.94 24.38 15.82
N TYR A 29 13.69 23.92 15.94
CA TYR A 29 12.53 24.54 15.32
C TYR A 29 11.50 24.94 16.39
N PRO A 30 10.77 26.04 16.19
CA PRO A 30 9.79 26.52 17.16
C PRO A 30 8.56 25.59 17.25
N ASP A 31 8.18 24.95 16.15
CA ASP A 31 7.06 24.01 16.08
C ASP A 31 7.16 23.08 14.86
N MET A 32 6.24 22.12 14.79
CA MET A 32 6.17 21.17 13.67
C MET A 32 5.81 21.84 12.34
N ARG A 33 5.08 22.98 12.34
CA ARG A 33 4.71 23.66 11.10
C ARG A 33 5.93 24.25 10.43
N ALA A 34 6.84 24.82 11.21
CA ALA A 34 8.12 25.33 10.73
C ALA A 34 8.98 24.21 10.11
N CYS A 35 9.10 23.05 10.78
CA CYS A 35 9.76 21.87 10.19
C CYS A 35 9.08 21.41 8.89
N ILE A 36 7.75 21.33 8.85
CA ILE A 36 6.99 20.88 7.66
C ILE A 36 7.25 21.82 6.48
N ALA A 37 7.25 23.13 6.72
CA ALA A 37 7.44 24.13 5.68
C ALA A 37 8.80 23.98 4.97
N GLU A 38 9.82 23.56 5.70
CA GLU A 38 11.17 23.43 5.17
C GLU A 38 11.48 22.01 4.67
N TRP A 39 11.08 20.97 5.42
CA TRP A 39 11.55 19.60 5.15
C TRP A 39 10.54 18.75 4.38
N VAL A 40 9.27 19.16 4.34
CA VAL A 40 8.19 18.38 3.71
C VAL A 40 7.64 19.10 2.48
N ILE A 41 7.13 20.32 2.64
CA ILE A 41 6.44 21.05 1.55
C ILE A 41 7.27 21.14 0.26
N PRO A 42 8.59 21.42 0.28
CA PRO A 42 9.39 21.51 -0.93
C PRO A 42 9.56 20.18 -1.67
N LEU A 43 9.37 19.06 -0.98
CA LEU A 43 9.48 17.71 -1.53
C LEU A 43 8.13 17.15 -2.00
N LEU A 44 7.03 17.86 -1.74
CA LEU A 44 5.72 17.47 -2.24
C LEU A 44 5.54 17.98 -3.67
N GLY A 45 5.29 17.06 -4.60
CA GLY A 45 4.93 17.36 -5.98
C GLY A 45 3.63 18.16 -6.09
N PRO A 46 3.24 18.54 -7.32
CA PRO A 46 1.98 19.24 -7.56
C PRO A 46 0.79 18.41 -7.07
N ALA A 47 -0.30 19.10 -6.72
CA ALA A 47 -1.56 18.44 -6.42
C ALA A 47 -2.18 17.91 -7.71
N GLU A 48 -2.36 16.59 -7.77
CA GLU A 48 -3.06 15.90 -8.84
C GLU A 48 -4.55 15.87 -8.50
N ALA A 49 -5.36 16.57 -9.31
CA ALA A 49 -6.80 16.58 -9.14
C ALA A 49 -7.40 15.24 -9.58
N PRO A 50 -8.43 14.75 -8.88
CA PRO A 50 -9.11 13.54 -9.30
C PRO A 50 -9.89 13.78 -10.60
N ASP A 51 -9.87 12.80 -11.50
CA ASP A 51 -10.73 12.80 -12.68
C ASP A 51 -12.21 12.64 -12.25
N PRO A 52 -13.11 13.61 -12.53
CA PRO A 52 -14.50 13.54 -12.13
C PRO A 52 -15.26 12.32 -12.68
N ALA A 53 -14.93 11.86 -13.88
CA ALA A 53 -15.56 10.69 -14.49
C ALA A 53 -15.16 9.39 -13.77
N LEU A 54 -13.90 9.30 -13.35
CA LEU A 54 -13.41 8.18 -12.56
C LEU A 54 -13.98 8.21 -11.14
N VAL A 55 -14.12 9.39 -10.51
CA VAL A 55 -14.78 9.53 -9.21
C VAL A 55 -16.20 8.97 -9.27
N ALA A 56 -17.02 9.43 -10.22
CA ALA A 56 -18.39 8.94 -10.38
C ALA A 56 -18.47 7.43 -10.70
N THR A 57 -17.45 6.89 -11.36
CA THR A 57 -17.34 5.45 -11.63
C THR A 57 -17.02 4.68 -10.35
N TYR A 58 -16.01 5.11 -9.59
CA TYR A 58 -15.64 4.45 -8.34
C TYR A 58 -16.71 4.57 -7.27
N ASP A 59 -17.44 5.68 -7.19
CA ASP A 59 -18.56 5.85 -6.26
C ASP A 59 -19.65 4.81 -6.48
N ARG A 60 -19.90 4.44 -7.74
CA ARG A 60 -20.85 3.37 -8.09
C ARG A 60 -20.31 1.97 -7.81
N LEU A 61 -19.01 1.74 -8.03
CA LEU A 61 -18.40 0.40 -7.88
C LEU A 61 -18.01 0.06 -6.44
N TYR A 62 -17.62 1.05 -5.64
CA TYR A 62 -17.08 0.86 -4.30
C TYR A 62 -18.02 0.09 -3.36
N PRO A 63 -19.36 0.33 -3.33
CA PRO A 63 -20.26 -0.45 -2.49
C PRO A 63 -20.22 -1.96 -2.77
N ALA A 64 -20.19 -2.36 -4.04
CA ALA A 64 -20.12 -3.76 -4.45
C ALA A 64 -18.78 -4.40 -4.07
N PHE A 65 -17.68 -3.66 -4.28
CA PHE A 65 -16.35 -4.06 -3.80
C PHE A 65 -16.33 -4.25 -2.27
N ALA A 66 -16.84 -3.28 -1.52
CA ALA A 66 -16.85 -3.29 -0.06
C ALA A 66 -17.70 -4.45 0.49
N ALA A 67 -18.87 -4.70 -0.09
CA ALA A 67 -19.73 -5.83 0.26
C ALA A 67 -19.00 -7.17 0.04
N THR A 68 -18.40 -7.35 -1.13
CA THR A 68 -17.62 -8.55 -1.47
C THR A 68 -16.43 -8.73 -0.51
N ARG A 69 -15.65 -7.67 -0.26
CA ARG A 69 -14.48 -7.70 0.64
C ARG A 69 -14.86 -8.05 2.08
N ARG A 70 -16.08 -7.75 2.53
CA ARG A 70 -16.57 -8.10 3.87
C ARG A 70 -16.90 -9.59 4.01
N VAL A 71 -17.43 -10.23 2.97
CA VAL A 71 -17.88 -11.64 3.04
C VAL A 71 -16.79 -12.66 2.66
N MET A 72 -15.84 -12.26 1.81
CA MET A 72 -14.78 -13.14 1.31
C MET A 72 -13.72 -13.64 2.33
N PRO A 73 -13.46 -12.99 3.49
CA PRO A 73 -12.40 -13.45 4.39
C PRO A 73 -12.50 -14.91 4.82
N LEU A 74 -13.70 -15.42 5.12
CA LEU A 74 -13.89 -16.81 5.51
C LEU A 74 -13.52 -17.77 4.38
N THR A 75 -13.98 -17.49 3.15
CA THR A 75 -13.64 -18.28 1.97
C THR A 75 -12.14 -18.31 1.72
N TRP A 76 -11.46 -17.16 1.82
CA TRP A 76 -10.01 -17.11 1.67
C TRP A 76 -9.27 -17.90 2.75
N GLN A 77 -9.73 -17.87 4.00
CA GLN A 77 -9.15 -18.69 5.06
C GLN A 77 -9.28 -20.19 4.79
N VAL A 78 -10.44 -20.63 4.30
CA VAL A 78 -10.66 -22.03 3.92
C VAL A 78 -9.70 -22.42 2.78
N LEU A 79 -9.63 -21.61 1.72
CA LEU A 79 -8.72 -21.85 0.60
C LEU A 79 -7.24 -21.88 1.04
N ALA A 80 -6.85 -21.00 1.97
CA ALA A 80 -5.49 -20.99 2.51
C ALA A 80 -5.17 -22.27 3.31
N ARG A 81 -6.10 -22.75 4.14
CA ARG A 81 -5.94 -24.02 4.88
C ARG A 81 -5.83 -25.21 3.93
N LEU A 82 -6.68 -25.27 2.92
CA LEU A 82 -6.63 -26.34 1.92
C LEU A 82 -5.30 -26.35 1.17
N ARG A 83 -4.78 -25.18 0.80
CA ARG A 83 -3.45 -25.06 0.18
C ARG A 83 -2.34 -25.56 1.11
N ALA A 84 -2.38 -25.19 2.39
CA ALA A 84 -1.38 -25.63 3.37
C ALA A 84 -1.46 -27.14 3.67
N ALA A 85 -2.63 -27.76 3.47
CA ALA A 85 -2.86 -29.18 3.67
C ALA A 85 -2.55 -30.04 2.43
N GLN A 86 -2.21 -29.43 1.28
CA GLN A 86 -1.72 -30.18 0.13
C GLN A 86 -0.30 -30.69 0.43
N PRO A 87 -0.04 -32.00 0.41
CA PRO A 87 1.32 -32.51 0.49
C PRO A 87 2.12 -32.08 -0.74
N ASP A 88 3.44 -31.98 -0.59
CA ASP A 88 4.34 -31.69 -1.71
C ASP A 88 4.06 -32.67 -2.87
N PRO A 89 4.04 -32.19 -4.13
CA PRO A 89 3.82 -33.06 -5.26
C PRO A 89 4.91 -34.14 -5.27
N VAL A 90 4.48 -35.41 -5.28
CA VAL A 90 5.38 -36.55 -5.43
C VAL A 90 6.18 -36.33 -6.72
N PRO A 91 7.53 -36.34 -6.68
CA PRO A 91 8.32 -36.11 -7.87
C PRO A 91 7.96 -37.17 -8.92
N SER A 92 7.56 -36.72 -10.12
CA SER A 92 7.29 -37.60 -11.25
C SER A 92 8.50 -38.49 -11.49
N SER A 93 8.33 -39.81 -11.38
CA SER A 93 9.36 -40.75 -11.82
C SER A 93 9.60 -40.51 -13.32
N LYS A 94 10.82 -40.12 -13.69
CA LYS A 94 11.23 -40.16 -15.10
C LYS A 94 11.21 -41.63 -15.50
N GLY A 95 10.32 -41.98 -16.43
CA GLY A 95 10.30 -43.30 -17.08
C GLY A 95 11.68 -43.62 -17.69
N PRO A 96 12.02 -44.91 -17.84
CA PRO A 96 13.37 -45.34 -18.19
C PRO A 96 13.78 -44.73 -19.53
N ARG A 97 14.97 -44.12 -19.57
CA ARG A 97 15.60 -43.69 -20.83
C ARG A 97 15.86 -44.95 -21.65
N HIS A 98 15.24 -45.03 -22.82
CA HIS A 98 15.66 -45.98 -23.85
C HIS A 98 16.95 -45.43 -24.47
N ASP A 99 18.06 -46.07 -24.12
CA ASP A 99 19.33 -45.87 -24.79
C ASP A 99 19.29 -46.67 -26.11
N HIS A 100 19.59 -45.99 -27.22
CA HIS A 100 19.84 -46.56 -28.54
C HIS A 100 21.32 -46.41 -28.88
#